data_AF-A0A924S710-F1
#
_entry.id   AF-A0A924S710-F1
#
_cell.length_a   1.000
_cell.length_b   1.000
_cell.length_c   1.000
_cell.angle_alpha   90.00
_cell.angle_beta   90.00
_cell.angle_gamma   90.00
#
_symmetry.space_group_name_H-M   'P 1'
#
loop_
_entity.id
_entity.type
_entity.pdbx_description
1 polymer ?
#
loop_
_entity_poly.entity_id
_entity_poly.type
_entity_poly.pdbx_seq_one_letter_code
_entity_poly.pdbx_strand_id
1 'polypeptide(L)'
;GLLDDGAKGASLIVYDSPLPDGYAGFEDEPSAHFAWAWRLRRPRAGERALHLEWQGADDANDAAVAEAPARLPASLQTLWFGLSDAPSLTQQADGRRCTWSRDA
;
A
#
# COMPACT_ATOMS: atom_id res chain seq x y z
N GLY A 1 9.16 13.72 -7.77
CA GLY A 1 9.62 12.30 -7.78
C GLY A 1 9.76 11.84 -9.22
N LEU A 2 10.19 10.60 -9.50
CA LEU A 2 10.56 10.15 -10.86
C LEU A 2 9.57 10.55 -11.97
N LEU A 3 8.26 10.42 -11.72
CA LEU A 3 7.22 10.80 -12.69
C LEU A 3 7.09 12.32 -12.89
N ASP A 4 7.38 13.12 -11.86
CA ASP A 4 7.43 14.59 -11.95
C ASP A 4 8.69 15.09 -12.64
N ASP A 5 9.78 14.33 -12.52
CA ASP A 5 11.05 14.61 -13.18
C ASP A 5 11.02 14.19 -14.67
N GLY A 6 9.85 13.75 -15.18
CA GLY A 6 9.61 13.48 -16.60
C GLY A 6 9.67 12.00 -17.02
N ALA A 7 9.84 11.07 -16.08
CA ALA A 7 9.79 9.64 -16.41
C ALA A 7 8.39 9.25 -16.92
N LYS A 8 8.32 8.49 -18.03
CA LYS A 8 7.06 8.01 -18.61
C LYS A 8 6.37 6.96 -17.74
N GLY A 9 7.13 6.32 -16.86
CA GLY A 9 6.65 5.34 -15.90
C GLY A 9 7.76 4.99 -14.90
N ALA A 10 7.37 4.36 -13.81
CA ALA A 10 8.26 3.90 -12.74
C ALA A 10 7.86 2.49 -12.31
N SER A 11 8.83 1.63 -12.00
CA SER A 11 8.55 0.33 -11.40
C SER A 11 8.65 0.44 -9.88
N LEU A 12 7.58 0.09 -9.19
CA LEU A 12 7.59 -0.16 -7.76
C LEU A 12 7.80 -1.65 -7.57
N ILE A 13 8.89 -2.03 -6.91
CA ILE A 13 9.20 -3.42 -6.59
C ILE A 13 9.22 -3.52 -5.07
N VAL A 14 8.43 -4.43 -4.53
CA VAL A 14 8.37 -4.69 -3.09
C VAL A 14 8.61 -6.16 -2.87
N TYR A 15 9.50 -6.46 -1.95
CA TYR A 15 9.83 -7.81 -1.56
C TYR A 15 10.16 -7.82 -0.09
N ASP A 16 9.91 -8.96 0.54
CA ASP A 16 10.30 -9.20 1.92
C ASP A 16 10.62 -10.67 2.12
N SER A 17 11.33 -10.97 3.19
CA SER A 17 11.68 -12.33 3.60
C SER A 17 11.72 -12.42 5.11
N PRO A 18 11.30 -13.57 5.68
CA PRO A 18 11.35 -13.79 7.11
C PRO A 18 12.72 -13.47 7.69
N LEU A 19 12.73 -12.85 8.88
CA LEU A 19 13.96 -12.64 9.61
C LEU A 19 14.56 -13.99 10.03
N PRO A 20 15.89 -14.10 10.15
CA PRO A 20 16.51 -15.29 10.74
C PRO A 20 15.94 -15.57 12.13
N ASP A 21 15.85 -16.84 12.54
CA ASP A 21 15.16 -17.27 13.77
C ASP A 21 15.52 -16.47 15.03
N GLY A 22 16.79 -16.06 15.20
CA GLY A 22 17.24 -15.26 16.34
C GLY A 22 16.65 -13.85 16.41
N TYR A 23 16.03 -13.37 15.34
CA TYR A 23 15.42 -12.05 15.21
C TYR A 23 13.90 -12.09 15.01
N ALA A 24 13.27 -13.27 15.02
CA ALA A 24 11.83 -13.39 14.79
C ALA A 24 10.98 -12.58 15.78
N GLY A 25 11.47 -12.36 17.01
CA GLY A 25 10.81 -11.52 18.02
C GLY A 25 10.80 -10.02 17.72
N PHE A 26 11.47 -9.58 16.65
CA PHE A 26 11.49 -8.18 16.19
C PHE A 26 10.63 -7.96 14.93
N GLU A 27 9.89 -8.96 14.46
CA GLU A 27 8.94 -8.74 13.38
C GLU A 27 7.69 -8.01 13.90
N ASP A 28 7.40 -6.85 13.29
CA ASP A 28 6.23 -6.03 13.63
C ASP A 28 4.97 -6.42 12.83
N GLU A 29 5.13 -7.29 11.81
CA GLU A 29 4.07 -7.77 10.92
C GLU A 29 4.16 -9.29 10.76
N PRO A 30 3.10 -9.96 10.25
CA PRO A 30 3.16 -11.40 9.98
C PRO A 30 4.26 -11.75 8.97
N SER A 31 5.21 -12.61 9.36
CA SER A 31 6.28 -13.08 8.48
C SER A 31 5.76 -13.66 7.16
N ALA A 32 6.37 -13.25 6.04
CA ALA A 32 6.09 -13.82 4.74
C ALA A 32 7.31 -13.69 3.81
N HIS A 33 7.49 -14.69 2.95
CA HIS A 33 8.45 -14.62 1.84
C HIS A 33 7.71 -14.28 0.56
N PHE A 34 7.94 -13.09 0.00
CA PHE A 34 7.23 -12.64 -1.20
C PHE A 34 8.00 -11.60 -2.00
N ALA A 35 7.58 -11.43 -3.24
CA ALA A 35 7.93 -10.30 -4.08
C ALA A 35 6.78 -9.97 -5.03
N TRP A 36 6.56 -8.69 -5.28
CA TRP A 36 5.64 -8.21 -6.31
C TRP A 36 6.16 -6.93 -6.94
N ALA A 37 5.64 -6.60 -8.13
CA ALA A 37 6.00 -5.38 -8.81
C ALA A 37 4.80 -4.75 -9.50
N TRP A 38 4.70 -3.43 -9.40
CA TRP A 38 3.76 -2.60 -10.17
C TRP A 38 4.52 -1.70 -11.13
N ARG A 39 3.96 -1.52 -12.32
CA ARG A 39 4.43 -0.50 -13.27
C ARG A 39 3.49 0.69 -13.22
N LEU A 40 3.96 1.76 -12.60
CA LEU A 40 3.24 3.01 -12.40
C LEU A 40 3.48 3.97 -13.55
N ARG A 41 2.46 4.78 -13.86
CA ARG A 41 2.53 5.91 -14.79
C ARG A 41 1.48 6.94 -14.37
N ARG A 42 1.59 8.15 -14.91
CA ARG A 42 0.50 9.13 -14.77
C ARG A 42 -0.78 8.59 -15.41
N PRO A 43 -1.95 8.73 -14.76
CA PRO A 43 -3.22 8.36 -15.35
C PRO A 43 -3.52 9.25 -16.56
N ARG A 44 -4.19 8.70 -17.58
CA ARG A 44 -4.74 9.50 -18.69
C ARG A 44 -6.18 9.88 -18.35
N ALA A 45 -6.72 10.87 -19.07
CA ALA A 45 -8.11 11.27 -18.90
C ALA A 45 -9.05 10.06 -19.07
N GLY A 46 -9.94 9.86 -18.10
CA GLY A 46 -10.92 8.78 -18.08
C GLY A 46 -10.38 7.41 -17.63
N GLU A 47 -9.10 7.32 -17.26
CA GLU A 47 -8.56 6.11 -16.63
C GLU A 47 -8.65 6.20 -15.11
N ARG A 48 -8.88 5.06 -14.47
CA ARG A 48 -8.85 4.95 -13.00
C ARG A 48 -7.46 5.29 -12.47
N ALA A 49 -7.38 6.20 -11.51
CA ALA A 49 -6.16 6.48 -10.76
C ALA A 49 -6.19 5.83 -9.37
N LEU A 50 -5.01 5.63 -8.82
CA LEU A 50 -4.81 5.28 -7.41
C LEU A 50 -4.32 6.52 -6.68
N HIS A 51 -4.88 6.77 -5.51
CA HIS A 51 -4.53 7.87 -4.63
C HIS A 51 -3.98 7.31 -3.32
N LEU A 52 -2.99 8.00 -2.76
CA LEU A 52 -2.43 7.71 -1.46
C LEU A 52 -2.38 9.01 -0.66
N GLU A 53 -3.09 9.03 0.46
CA GLU A 53 -3.10 10.15 1.39
C GLU A 53 -2.51 9.73 2.73
N TRP A 54 -1.73 10.62 3.33
CA TRP A 54 -1.16 10.44 4.65
C TRP A 54 -1.81 11.44 5.61
N GLN A 55 -2.26 10.94 6.76
CA GLN A 55 -2.93 11.73 7.80
C GLN A 55 -2.21 11.50 9.13
N GLY A 56 -2.17 12.55 9.97
CA GLY A 56 -1.75 12.41 11.36
C GLY A 56 -2.70 11.47 12.10
N ALA A 57 -2.22 10.79 13.14
CA ALA A 57 -3.04 9.84 13.91
C ALA A 57 -4.32 10.47 14.48
N ASP A 58 -4.30 11.78 14.76
CA ASP A 58 -5.40 12.53 15.39
C ASP A 58 -6.39 13.17 14.39
N ASP A 59 -6.08 13.21 13.09
CA ASP A 59 -6.89 13.89 12.05
C ASP A 59 -7.85 12.94 11.30
N ALA A 60 -8.21 11.81 11.93
CA ALA A 60 -8.97 10.74 11.32
C ALA A 60 -10.42 11.16 10.95
N ASN A 61 -10.72 11.29 9.65
CA ASN A 61 -12.08 11.29 9.14
C ASN A 61 -12.53 9.86 8.80
N ASP A 62 -13.64 9.41 9.39
CA ASP A 62 -14.21 8.06 9.20
C ASP A 62 -14.94 7.96 7.85
N ALA A 63 -14.19 7.87 6.75
CA ALA A 63 -14.73 7.40 5.48
C ALA A 63 -14.92 5.87 5.52
N ALA A 64 -15.85 5.32 4.73
CA ALA A 64 -16.05 3.87 4.66
C ALA A 64 -14.76 3.16 4.18
N VAL A 65 -14.17 2.36 5.08
CA VAL A 65 -12.90 1.64 4.88
C VAL A 65 -13.19 0.17 4.58
N ALA A 66 -12.55 -0.40 3.56
CA ALA A 66 -12.56 -1.86 3.40
C ALA A 66 -11.58 -2.50 4.40
N GLU A 67 -12.05 -3.51 5.13
CA GLU A 67 -11.20 -4.32 6.01
C GLU A 67 -10.30 -5.22 5.15
N ALA A 68 -9.01 -4.91 5.12
CA ALA A 68 -8.02 -5.82 4.53
C ALA A 68 -7.90 -7.10 5.37
N PRO A 69 -7.42 -8.21 4.78
CA PRO A 69 -7.15 -9.42 5.54
C PRO A 69 -6.09 -9.12 6.62
N ALA A 70 -6.51 -9.13 7.89
CA ALA A 70 -5.64 -8.84 9.04
C ALA A 70 -4.44 -9.80 9.21
N ARG A 71 -4.32 -10.83 8.35
CA ARG A 71 -3.26 -11.84 8.37
C ARG A 71 -2.14 -11.58 7.36
N LEU A 72 -2.22 -10.53 6.55
CA LEU A 72 -1.21 -10.23 5.53
C LEU A 72 -0.29 -9.09 6.00
N PRO A 73 1.02 -9.13 5.67
CA PRO A 73 1.89 -7.95 5.70
C PRO A 73 1.24 -6.76 5.01
N ALA A 74 1.50 -5.55 5.48
CA ALA A 74 0.92 -4.32 4.97
C ALA A 74 1.10 -4.18 3.45
N SER A 75 2.28 -4.50 2.93
CA SER A 75 2.53 -4.43 1.48
C SER A 75 1.74 -5.47 0.67
N LEU A 76 1.44 -6.64 1.25
CA LEU A 76 0.56 -7.63 0.62
C LEU A 76 -0.91 -7.23 0.72
N GLN A 77 -1.31 -6.47 1.75
CA GLN A 77 -2.62 -5.81 1.77
C GLN A 77 -2.72 -4.76 0.66
N THR A 78 -1.66 -3.99 0.38
CA THR A 78 -1.60 -3.06 -0.76
C THR A 78 -1.73 -3.79 -2.10
N LEU A 79 -1.03 -4.92 -2.27
CA LEU A 79 -1.19 -5.76 -3.47
C LEU A 79 -2.62 -6.30 -3.58
N TRP A 80 -3.18 -6.83 -2.49
CA TRP A 80 -4.57 -7.32 -2.45
C TRP A 80 -5.54 -6.21 -2.84
N PHE A 81 -5.37 -4.99 -2.33
CA PHE A 81 -6.17 -3.84 -2.73
C PHE A 81 -6.06 -3.61 -4.23
N GLY A 82 -4.87 -3.52 -4.81
CA GLY A 82 -4.72 -3.32 -6.26
C GLY A 82 -5.33 -4.43 -7.13
N LEU A 83 -5.57 -5.62 -6.58
CA LEU A 83 -6.21 -6.75 -7.26
C LEU A 83 -7.72 -6.89 -6.97
N SER A 84 -8.21 -6.31 -5.88
CA SER A 84 -9.62 -6.36 -5.49
C SER A 84 -10.42 -5.21 -6.10
N ASP A 85 -11.73 -5.16 -5.88
CA ASP A 85 -12.61 -4.03 -6.21
C ASP A 85 -12.88 -3.10 -5.02
N ALA A 86 -12.13 -3.25 -3.92
CA ALA A 86 -12.31 -2.42 -2.73
C ALA A 86 -12.09 -0.93 -3.07
N PRO A 87 -13.00 -0.02 -2.66
CA PRO A 87 -12.90 1.39 -3.02
C PRO A 87 -11.74 2.10 -2.29
N SER A 88 -11.39 1.63 -1.09
CA SER A 88 -10.35 2.20 -0.24
C SER A 88 -9.65 1.12 0.59
N LEU A 89 -8.43 1.40 1.06
CA LEU A 89 -7.68 0.61 2.03
C LEU A 89 -6.95 1.57 2.97
N THR A 90 -7.13 1.39 4.28
CA THR A 90 -6.42 2.18 5.30
C THR A 90 -5.42 1.31 6.05
N GLN A 91 -4.22 1.83 6.26
CA GLN A 91 -3.14 1.15 7.00
C GLN A 91 -2.50 2.11 8.00
N GLN A 92 -1.89 1.57 9.05
CA GLN A 92 -1.09 2.33 9.99
C GLN A 92 0.38 2.06 9.69
N ALA A 93 1.18 3.12 9.55
CA ALA A 93 2.62 3.03 9.32
C ALA A 93 3.31 4.20 10.05
N ASP A 94 4.31 3.91 10.89
CA ASP A 94 5.10 4.89 11.63
C ASP A 94 4.26 5.91 12.43
N GLY A 95 3.18 5.44 13.07
CA GLY A 95 2.28 6.31 13.84
C GLY A 95 1.45 7.27 12.97
N ARG A 96 1.39 7.03 11.66
CA ARG A 96 0.56 7.76 10.71
C ARG A 96 -0.42 6.81 10.05
N ARG A 97 -1.56 7.36 9.68
CA ARG A 97 -2.55 6.66 8.87
C ARG A 97 -2.27 6.94 7.41
N CYS A 98 -2.19 5.89 6.59
CA CYS A 98 -2.20 6.03 5.15
C CYS A 98 -3.49 5.43 4.58
N THR A 99 -4.10 6.14 3.64
CA THR A 99 -5.33 5.70 2.99
C THR A 99 -5.08 5.64 1.48
N TRP A 100 -5.18 4.44 0.95
CA TRP A 100 -5.30 4.20 -0.48
C TRP A 100 -6.75 4.34 -0.90
N SER A 101 -7.00 4.99 -2.03
CA SER A 101 -8.30 5.01 -2.69
C SER A 101 -8.14 4.90 -4.20
N ARG A 102 -9.24 4.56 -4.88
CA ARG A 102 -9.33 4.59 -6.34
C ARG A 102 -10.51 5.45 -6.76
N ASP A 103 -10.42 6.03 -7.93
CA ASP A 103 -11.58 6.66 -8.55
C ASP A 103 -12.69 5.62 -8.76
N ALA A 104 -13.95 6.03 -8.55
CA ALA A 104 -15.14 5.22 -8.78
C ALA A 104 -15.28 4.84 -10.27
#